data_AF-A0A6P7HK59-F1
#
_entry.id   AF-A0A6P7HK59-F1
#
_cell.length_a   1.000
_cell.length_b   1.000
_cell.length_c   1.000
_cell.angle_alpha   90.00
_cell.angle_beta   90.00
_cell.angle_gamma   90.00
#
_symmetry.space_group_name_H-M   'P 1'
#
loop_
_entity.id
_entity.type
_entity.pdbx_description
1 polymer ?
#
loop_
_entity_poly.entity_id
_entity_poly.type
_entity_poly.pdbx_seq_one_letter_code
_entity_poly.pdbx_strand_id
1 'polypeptide(L)'
;MLHFAMETSPYAKLLLGAMKNSGCKVFKERHFSCEDCSGTVSGGFDAASSQIVLCQNNIHQQSHMNRVVTHELIHSFDHCRAHVDWFNNLRHLACSEIRAANLSGDCSFINEVSRLNFGLKEHHQECVRGRALRSILAVRKISREEAEKIVDEVFDSCFNDHAPFGRIPHSKEDAKFAYRDYMNKDRYYANL
;
A
#
# COMPACT_ATOMS: atom_id res chain seq x y z
N MET A 1 -1.42 16.36 -9.82
CA MET A 1 -0.71 15.06 -9.66
C MET A 1 -1.64 13.93 -9.23
N LEU A 2 -2.47 14.11 -8.21
CA LEU A 2 -3.43 13.08 -7.75
C LEU A 2 -4.36 12.59 -8.88
N HIS A 3 -5.02 13.51 -9.59
CA HIS A 3 -5.91 13.16 -10.70
C HIS A 3 -5.21 12.25 -11.73
N PHE A 4 -4.01 12.63 -12.14
CA PHE A 4 -3.19 11.84 -13.06
C PHE A 4 -2.83 10.46 -12.47
N ALA A 5 -2.52 10.37 -11.18
CA ALA A 5 -2.26 9.09 -10.52
C ALA A 5 -3.48 8.17 -10.59
N MET A 6 -4.67 8.68 -10.26
CA MET A 6 -5.92 7.91 -10.28
C MET A 6 -6.34 7.49 -11.69
N GLU A 7 -6.04 8.30 -12.70
CA GLU A 7 -6.43 8.04 -14.09
C GLU A 7 -5.43 7.20 -14.89
N THR A 8 -4.16 7.17 -14.49
CA THR A 8 -3.11 6.56 -15.32
C THR A 8 -2.30 5.48 -14.60
N SER A 9 -2.33 5.43 -13.26
CA SER A 9 -1.64 4.39 -12.51
C SER A 9 -2.42 3.08 -12.62
N PRO A 10 -1.82 2.00 -13.18
CA PRO A 10 -2.47 0.69 -13.18
C PRO A 10 -2.68 0.16 -11.76
N TYR A 11 -1.82 0.53 -10.80
CA TYR A 11 -1.96 0.19 -9.40
C TYR A 11 -3.24 0.79 -8.80
N ALA A 12 -3.42 2.10 -8.94
CA ALA A 12 -4.59 2.79 -8.41
C ALA A 12 -5.88 2.27 -9.08
N LYS A 13 -5.88 2.05 -10.40
CA LYS A 13 -7.03 1.48 -11.11
C LYS A 13 -7.41 0.10 -10.58
N LEU A 14 -6.42 -0.76 -10.34
CA LEU A 14 -6.63 -2.08 -9.80
C LEU A 14 -7.24 -2.02 -8.40
N LEU A 15 -6.65 -1.27 -7.49
CA LEU A 15 -7.15 -1.15 -6.12
C LEU A 15 -8.57 -0.56 -6.06
N LEU A 16 -8.82 0.53 -6.80
CA LEU A 16 -10.16 1.13 -6.87
C LEU A 16 -11.20 0.15 -7.47
N GLY A 17 -10.82 -0.62 -8.49
CA GLY A 17 -11.68 -1.66 -9.06
C GLY A 17 -11.94 -2.81 -8.08
N ALA A 18 -10.90 -3.27 -7.38
CA ALA A 18 -10.99 -4.35 -6.42
C ALA A 18 -11.84 -3.98 -5.20
N MET A 19 -11.68 -2.75 -4.71
CA MET A 19 -12.52 -2.19 -3.66
C MET A 19 -13.99 -2.15 -4.10
N LYS A 20 -14.28 -1.65 -5.30
CA LYS A 20 -15.65 -1.63 -5.84
C LYS A 20 -16.25 -3.05 -5.91
N ASN A 21 -15.48 -4.03 -6.39
CA ASN A 21 -15.93 -5.42 -6.50
C ASN A 21 -16.11 -6.10 -5.13
N SER A 22 -15.37 -5.66 -4.12
CA SER A 22 -15.48 -6.18 -2.74
C SER A 22 -16.61 -5.50 -1.93
N GLY A 23 -17.42 -4.65 -2.56
CA GLY A 23 -18.52 -3.94 -1.88
C GLY A 23 -18.07 -2.71 -1.09
N CYS A 24 -16.81 -2.28 -1.21
CA CYS A 24 -16.31 -1.08 -0.58
C CYS A 24 -16.94 0.16 -1.24
N LYS A 25 -17.39 1.11 -0.42
CA LYS A 25 -17.79 2.43 -0.94
C LYS A 25 -16.55 3.15 -1.42
N VAL A 26 -16.43 3.42 -2.73
CA VAL A 26 -15.33 4.17 -3.33
C VAL A 26 -15.89 5.41 -4.02
N PHE A 27 -15.74 6.56 -3.38
CA PHE A 27 -16.11 7.88 -3.89
C PHE A 27 -14.85 8.69 -4.12
N LYS A 28 -14.32 8.69 -5.35
CA LYS A 28 -13.04 9.32 -5.72
C LYS A 28 -12.86 10.74 -5.17
N GLU A 29 -13.90 11.56 -5.23
CA GLU A 29 -13.87 12.96 -4.80
C GLU A 29 -13.93 13.15 -3.28
N ARG A 30 -14.38 12.14 -2.52
CA ARG A 30 -14.52 12.20 -1.06
C ARG A 30 -13.49 11.36 -0.32
N HIS A 31 -12.86 10.42 -1.01
CA HIS A 31 -11.87 9.51 -0.43
C HIS A 31 -10.47 10.10 -0.37
N PHE A 32 -10.19 11.18 -1.10
CA PHE A 32 -8.87 11.82 -1.08
C PHE A 32 -9.01 13.26 -0.59
N SER A 33 -8.27 13.60 0.47
CA SER A 33 -8.06 14.98 0.92
C SER A 33 -6.62 15.38 0.68
N CYS A 34 -6.40 16.46 -0.05
CA CYS A 34 -5.07 17.04 -0.22
C CYS A 34 -4.90 18.17 0.82
N GLU A 35 -3.96 18.01 1.72
CA GLU A 35 -3.72 18.93 2.83
C GLU A 35 -2.28 19.43 2.83
N ASP A 36 -2.06 20.59 3.45
CA ASP A 36 -0.73 21.06 3.82
C ASP A 36 -0.37 20.53 5.21
N CYS A 37 0.55 19.58 5.26
CA CYS A 37 0.93 18.91 6.50
C CYS A 37 2.20 19.50 7.11
N SER A 38 2.27 19.53 8.44
CA SER A 38 3.53 19.72 9.16
C SER A 38 4.34 18.41 9.18
N GLY A 39 5.66 18.50 9.01
CA GLY A 39 6.57 17.35 9.05
C GLY A 39 6.82 16.73 7.68
N THR A 40 7.33 15.50 7.64
CA THR A 40 7.85 14.84 6.43
C THR A 40 6.96 13.71 5.89
N VAL A 41 5.77 13.52 6.47
CA VAL A 41 4.82 12.49 6.05
C VAL A 41 4.19 12.90 4.72
N SER A 42 4.08 11.97 3.77
CA SER A 42 3.50 12.23 2.45
C SER A 42 2.01 11.90 2.36
N GLY A 43 1.50 11.04 3.25
CA GLY A 43 0.09 10.68 3.28
C GLY A 43 -0.25 9.76 4.46
N GLY A 44 -1.53 9.44 4.59
CA GLY A 44 -2.03 8.49 5.58
C GLY A 44 -3.49 8.11 5.32
N PHE A 45 -3.89 6.97 5.85
CA PHE A 45 -5.27 6.48 5.81
C PHE A 45 -5.96 6.68 7.17
N ASP A 46 -7.05 7.45 7.17
CA ASP A 46 -7.94 7.58 8.32
C ASP A 46 -9.06 6.55 8.24
N ALA A 47 -8.97 5.53 9.10
CA ALA A 47 -9.96 4.47 9.20
C ALA A 47 -11.33 4.95 9.70
N ALA A 48 -11.40 6.01 10.50
CA ALA A 48 -12.66 6.48 11.07
C ALA A 48 -13.58 7.09 10.00
N SER A 49 -12.99 7.87 9.09
CA SER A 49 -13.70 8.48 7.96
C SER A 49 -13.57 7.68 6.66
N SER A 50 -12.74 6.64 6.63
CA SER A 50 -12.32 5.92 5.42
C SER A 50 -11.73 6.86 4.34
N GLN A 51 -10.98 7.87 4.77
CA GLN A 51 -10.34 8.85 3.88
C GLN A 51 -8.83 8.63 3.78
N ILE A 52 -8.29 8.98 2.63
CA ILE A 52 -6.87 9.06 2.34
C ILE A 52 -6.48 10.53 2.38
N VAL A 53 -5.58 10.89 3.29
CA VAL A 53 -4.98 12.22 3.38
C VAL A 53 -3.66 12.21 2.63
N LEU A 54 -3.46 13.18 1.75
CA LEU A 54 -2.23 13.38 0.98
C LEU A 54 -1.63 14.72 1.35
N CYS A 55 -0.42 14.69 1.89
CA CYS A 55 0.33 15.88 2.25
C CYS A 55 0.96 16.47 0.99
N GLN A 56 0.20 17.28 0.26
CA GLN A 56 0.57 17.74 -1.08
C GLN A 56 1.89 18.53 -1.10
N ASN A 57 2.17 19.25 -0.02
CA ASN A 57 3.38 20.03 0.18
C ASN A 57 4.65 19.16 0.28
N ASN A 58 4.52 17.85 0.55
CA ASN A 58 5.63 16.90 0.64
C ASN A 58 5.79 16.03 -0.62
N ILE A 59 4.94 16.19 -1.64
CA ILE A 59 4.92 15.37 -2.85
C ILE A 59 5.26 16.22 -4.08
N HIS A 60 6.52 16.17 -4.52
CA HIS A 60 7.01 16.99 -5.63
C HIS A 60 7.12 16.27 -6.99
N GLN A 61 6.95 14.94 -7.03
CA GLN A 61 7.11 14.15 -8.25
C GLN A 61 5.94 13.19 -8.48
N GLN A 62 5.54 13.01 -9.74
CA GLN A 62 4.38 12.17 -10.07
C GLN A 62 4.62 10.70 -9.67
N SER A 63 5.86 10.23 -9.76
CA SER A 63 6.27 8.91 -9.25
C SER A 63 6.03 8.76 -7.74
N HIS A 64 6.37 9.79 -6.96
CA HIS A 64 6.13 9.82 -5.51
C HIS A 64 4.62 9.82 -5.21
N MET A 65 3.84 10.64 -5.90
CA MET A 65 2.37 10.64 -5.77
C MET A 65 1.77 9.27 -6.07
N ASN A 66 2.21 8.61 -7.15
CA ASN A 66 1.72 7.29 -7.53
C ASN A 66 1.97 6.25 -6.42
N ARG A 67 3.15 6.30 -5.77
CA ARG A 67 3.50 5.39 -4.67
C ARG A 67 2.66 5.66 -3.43
N VAL A 68 2.56 6.92 -2.99
CA VAL A 68 1.75 7.31 -1.82
C VAL A 68 0.29 6.92 -2.02
N VAL A 69 -0.32 7.30 -3.15
CA VAL A 69 -1.71 6.94 -3.46
C VAL A 69 -1.90 5.42 -3.45
N THR A 70 -0.95 4.66 -3.98
CA THR A 70 -1.05 3.19 -3.98
C THR A 70 -0.92 2.61 -2.58
N HIS A 71 0.01 3.12 -1.77
CA HIS A 71 0.22 2.74 -0.38
C HIS A 71 -1.06 2.94 0.43
N GLU A 72 -1.63 4.15 0.40
CA GLU A 72 -2.84 4.47 1.15
C GLU A 72 -4.09 3.73 0.62
N LEU A 73 -4.16 3.46 -0.69
CA LEU A 73 -5.22 2.62 -1.25
C LEU A 73 -5.13 1.15 -0.79
N ILE A 74 -3.93 0.63 -0.52
CA ILE A 74 -3.77 -0.71 0.08
C ILE A 74 -4.34 -0.71 1.49
N HIS A 75 -4.04 0.30 2.31
CA HIS A 75 -4.68 0.44 3.63
C HIS A 75 -6.20 0.51 3.54
N SER A 76 -6.72 1.31 2.62
CA SER A 76 -8.17 1.40 2.40
C SER A 76 -8.80 0.07 1.95
N PHE A 77 -8.13 -0.66 1.05
CA PHE A 77 -8.56 -1.98 0.61
C PHE A 77 -8.52 -3.01 1.76
N ASP A 78 -7.49 -2.95 2.60
CA ASP A 78 -7.32 -3.83 3.76
C ASP A 78 -8.38 -3.58 4.82
N HIS A 79 -8.64 -2.31 5.11
CA HIS A 79 -9.72 -1.90 6.00
C HIS A 79 -11.05 -2.49 5.56
N CYS A 80 -11.34 -2.41 4.25
CA CYS A 80 -12.58 -2.91 3.70
C CYS A 80 -12.68 -4.44 3.71
N ARG A 81 -11.66 -5.14 3.21
CA ARG A 81 -11.76 -6.60 2.97
C ARG A 81 -11.42 -7.46 4.19
N ALA A 82 -10.55 -6.96 5.06
CA ALA A 82 -9.98 -7.73 6.18
C ALA A 82 -10.37 -7.15 7.54
N HIS A 83 -11.18 -6.08 7.57
CA HIS A 83 -11.67 -5.43 8.79
C HIS A 83 -10.53 -5.14 9.78
N VAL A 84 -9.46 -4.54 9.25
CA VAL A 84 -8.25 -4.21 10.01
C VAL A 84 -8.64 -3.38 11.24
N ASP A 85 -8.18 -3.85 12.41
CA ASP A 85 -8.33 -3.13 13.67
C ASP A 85 -7.08 -2.29 13.87
N TRP A 86 -7.16 -1.06 13.38
CA TRP A 86 -6.03 -0.15 13.32
C TRP A 86 -5.51 0.21 14.70
N PHE A 87 -6.37 0.32 15.71
CA PHE A 87 -6.03 0.93 17.00
C PHE A 87 -5.73 -0.10 18.08
N ASN A 88 -6.50 -1.19 18.18
CA ASN A 88 -6.38 -2.13 19.29
C ASN A 88 -5.56 -3.37 18.93
N ASN A 89 -5.24 -3.58 17.65
CA ASN A 89 -4.48 -4.74 17.21
C ASN A 89 -3.25 -4.33 16.38
N LEU A 90 -2.09 -4.29 17.05
CA LEU A 90 -0.82 -3.94 16.41
C LEU A 90 -0.40 -4.93 15.32
N ARG A 91 -0.84 -6.20 15.39
CA ARG A 91 -0.58 -7.19 14.33
C ARG A 91 -1.35 -6.87 13.05
N HIS A 92 -2.59 -6.38 13.18
CA HIS A 92 -3.39 -5.94 12.04
C HIS A 92 -2.76 -4.70 11.39
N LEU A 93 -2.37 -3.71 12.20
CA LEU A 93 -1.63 -2.54 11.71
C LEU A 93 -0.34 -2.95 10.99
N ALA A 94 0.52 -3.74 11.63
CA ALA A 94 1.77 -4.19 11.05
C ALA A 94 1.57 -4.96 9.73
N CYS A 95 0.55 -5.82 9.68
CA CYS A 95 0.22 -6.57 8.47
C CYS A 95 -0.13 -5.65 7.29
N SER A 96 -0.94 -4.62 7.53
CA SER A 96 -1.31 -3.67 6.47
C SER A 96 -0.12 -2.81 6.03
N GLU A 97 0.76 -2.42 6.96
CA GLU A 97 2.01 -1.72 6.65
C GLU A 97 2.98 -2.55 5.81
N ILE A 98 3.13 -3.84 6.13
CA ILE A 98 3.92 -4.79 5.34
C ILE A 98 3.37 -4.88 3.92
N ARG A 99 2.05 -5.05 3.77
CA ARG A 99 1.42 -5.15 2.45
C ARG A 99 1.53 -3.86 1.65
N ALA A 100 1.33 -2.72 2.30
CA ALA A 100 1.47 -1.41 1.68
C ALA A 100 2.90 -1.18 1.18
N ALA A 101 3.93 -1.45 2.00
CA ALA A 101 5.33 -1.33 1.58
C ALA A 101 5.73 -2.33 0.49
N ASN A 102 5.19 -3.55 0.51
CA ASN A 102 5.48 -4.62 -0.44
C ASN A 102 4.86 -4.32 -1.83
N LEU A 103 3.59 -3.90 -1.88
CA LEU A 103 2.81 -3.86 -3.13
C LEU A 103 2.74 -2.47 -3.78
N SER A 104 3.08 -1.39 -3.07
CA SER A 104 2.96 -0.01 -3.58
C SER A 104 4.09 0.41 -4.54
N GLY A 105 5.17 -0.38 -4.62
CA GLY A 105 6.40 0.03 -5.30
C GLY A 105 7.31 0.92 -4.44
N ASP A 106 7.02 1.04 -3.15
CA ASP A 106 7.86 1.72 -2.15
C ASP A 106 9.26 1.12 -2.06
N CYS A 107 9.33 -0.21 -2.08
CA CYS A 107 10.57 -0.99 -2.11
C CYS A 107 10.94 -1.44 -3.53
N SER A 108 10.61 -0.64 -4.57
CA SER A 108 10.99 -0.93 -5.95
C SER A 108 12.47 -0.67 -6.22
N PHE A 109 13.06 -1.51 -7.07
CA PHE A 109 14.51 -1.58 -7.32
C PHE A 109 15.14 -0.25 -7.82
N ILE A 110 14.37 0.62 -8.47
CA ILE A 110 14.82 1.95 -8.95
C ILE A 110 15.22 2.87 -7.76
N ASN A 111 14.70 2.63 -6.56
CA ASN A 111 15.10 3.37 -5.36
C ASN A 111 16.31 2.76 -4.62
N GLU A 112 16.73 1.53 -4.96
CA GLU A 112 17.80 0.80 -4.27
C GLU A 112 19.10 0.65 -5.05
N VAL A 113 19.11 0.91 -6.36
CA VAL A 113 20.37 1.00 -7.13
C VAL A 113 21.29 2.12 -6.60
N SER A 114 20.76 3.08 -5.83
CA SER A 114 21.60 4.05 -5.10
C SER A 114 22.33 3.47 -3.87
N ARG A 115 22.23 2.16 -3.59
CA ARG A 115 22.78 1.50 -2.38
C ARG A 115 23.72 0.32 -2.63
N LEU A 116 24.10 0.04 -3.88
CA LEU A 116 25.28 -0.77 -4.28
C LEU A 116 25.47 -2.18 -3.65
N ASN A 117 24.41 -2.89 -3.22
CA ASN A 117 24.53 -4.27 -2.72
C ASN A 117 23.74 -5.29 -3.57
N PHE A 118 24.37 -6.44 -3.87
CA PHE A 118 23.96 -7.42 -4.89
C PHE A 118 23.03 -8.56 -4.38
N GLY A 119 22.19 -8.32 -3.36
CA GLY A 119 21.27 -9.31 -2.77
C GLY A 119 19.78 -9.02 -3.01
N LEU A 120 19.31 -9.04 -4.27
CA LEU A 120 17.99 -8.51 -4.68
C LEU A 120 16.77 -8.93 -3.83
N LYS A 121 16.67 -10.21 -3.45
CA LYS A 121 15.49 -10.75 -2.77
C LYS A 121 15.49 -10.46 -1.26
N GLU A 122 16.65 -10.49 -0.64
CA GLU A 122 16.81 -10.16 0.77
C GLU A 122 16.61 -8.65 1.00
N HIS A 123 17.12 -7.81 0.09
CA HIS A 123 16.94 -6.36 0.17
C HIS A 123 15.48 -5.92 0.11
N HIS A 124 14.67 -6.52 -0.76
CA HIS A 124 13.25 -6.16 -0.82
C HIS A 124 12.53 -6.47 0.50
N GLN A 125 12.78 -7.65 1.09
CA GLN A 125 12.20 -8.01 2.38
C GLN A 125 12.70 -7.10 3.51
N GLU A 126 14.00 -6.78 3.53
CA GLU A 126 14.59 -5.86 4.50
C GLU A 126 13.98 -4.45 4.38
N CYS A 127 13.78 -3.96 3.15
CA CYS A 127 13.09 -2.70 2.90
C CYS A 127 11.65 -2.74 3.43
N VAL A 128 10.89 -3.81 3.16
CA VAL A 128 9.51 -3.96 3.62
C VAL A 128 9.44 -3.98 5.14
N ARG A 129 10.31 -4.76 5.81
CA ARG A 129 10.42 -4.78 7.28
C ARG A 129 10.73 -3.39 7.83
N GLY A 130 11.76 -2.74 7.29
CA GLY A 130 12.22 -1.44 7.73
C GLY A 130 11.17 -0.34 7.54
N ARG A 131 10.37 -0.40 6.47
CA ARG A 131 9.25 0.54 6.26
C ARG A 131 8.11 0.28 7.22
N ALA A 132 7.67 -0.96 7.37
CA ALA A 132 6.59 -1.30 8.29
C ALA A 132 6.93 -0.90 9.73
N LEU A 133 8.16 -1.18 10.17
CA LEU A 133 8.67 -0.76 11.47
C LEU A 133 8.57 0.76 11.66
N ARG A 134 9.03 1.55 10.68
CA ARG A 134 8.98 3.02 10.75
C ARG A 134 7.56 3.55 10.82
N SER A 135 6.63 3.00 10.03
CA SER A 135 5.24 3.41 10.05
C SER A 135 4.60 3.16 11.42
N ILE A 136 4.80 1.96 11.99
CA ILE A 136 4.26 1.61 13.32
C ILE A 136 4.81 2.56 14.39
N LEU A 137 6.12 2.80 14.41
CA LEU A 137 6.75 3.70 15.38
C LEU A 137 6.31 5.18 15.21
N ALA A 138 5.91 5.58 14.01
CA ALA A 138 5.40 6.92 13.77
C ALA A 138 3.99 7.12 14.36
N VAL A 139 3.18 6.06 14.45
CA VAL A 139 1.77 6.16 14.87
C VAL A 139 1.47 5.53 16.24
N ARG A 140 2.38 4.74 16.81
CA ARG A 140 2.19 4.03 18.09
C ARG A 140 3.35 4.30 19.04
N LYS A 141 3.01 4.51 20.31
CA LYS A 141 3.97 4.71 21.40
C LYS A 141 4.41 3.37 21.99
N ILE A 142 5.16 2.60 21.21
CA ILE A 142 5.76 1.33 21.63
C ILE A 142 7.28 1.36 21.45
N SER A 143 7.99 0.43 22.08
CA SER A 143 9.44 0.33 21.89
C SER A 143 9.76 -0.18 20.49
N ARG A 144 10.99 0.08 20.03
CA ARG A 144 11.46 -0.42 18.74
C ARG A 144 11.49 -1.95 18.72
N GLU A 145 11.94 -2.56 19.80
CA GLU A 145 12.05 -4.01 19.96
C GLU A 145 10.67 -4.67 19.92
N GLU A 146 9.67 -4.05 20.56
CA GLU A 146 8.28 -4.50 20.51
C GLU A 146 7.72 -4.41 19.08
N ALA A 147 7.96 -3.31 18.39
CA ALA A 147 7.53 -3.12 17.00
C ALA A 147 8.20 -4.13 16.05
N GLU A 148 9.51 -4.37 16.19
CA GLU A 148 10.26 -5.36 15.41
C GLU A 148 9.67 -6.77 15.62
N LYS A 149 9.41 -7.15 16.88
CA LYS A 149 8.79 -8.44 17.19
C LYS A 149 7.42 -8.60 16.52
N ILE A 150 6.57 -7.57 16.59
CA ILE A 150 5.23 -7.62 15.98
C ILE A 150 5.31 -7.73 14.45
N VAL A 151 6.22 -6.99 13.82
CA VAL A 151 6.47 -7.08 12.37
C VAL A 151 6.91 -8.49 12.00
N ASP A 152 7.88 -9.05 12.72
CA ASP A 152 8.41 -10.38 12.44
C ASP A 152 7.37 -11.49 12.66
N GLU A 153 6.53 -11.37 13.69
CA GLU A 153 5.45 -12.32 13.97
C GLU A 153 4.45 -12.48 12.82
N VAL A 154 4.15 -11.40 12.08
CA VAL A 154 3.14 -11.42 11.01
C VAL A 154 3.74 -11.42 9.61
N PHE A 155 5.06 -11.23 9.49
CA PHE A 155 5.69 -10.92 8.21
C PHE A 155 5.40 -11.93 7.13
N ASP A 156 5.64 -13.22 7.38
CA ASP A 156 5.52 -14.23 6.33
C ASP A 156 4.09 -14.33 5.80
N SER A 157 3.09 -14.24 6.67
CA SER A 157 1.69 -14.23 6.27
C SER A 157 1.35 -13.01 5.42
N CYS A 158 1.76 -11.82 5.88
CA CYS A 158 1.36 -10.55 5.27
C CYS A 158 2.15 -10.23 4.01
N PHE A 159 3.43 -10.60 3.97
CA PHE A 159 4.30 -10.45 2.81
C PHE A 159 3.81 -11.31 1.63
N ASN A 160 3.33 -12.52 1.91
CA ASN A 160 2.81 -13.43 0.87
C ASN A 160 1.35 -13.14 0.47
N ASP A 161 0.68 -12.18 1.11
CA ASP A 161 -0.67 -11.75 0.74
C ASP A 161 -0.63 -10.66 -0.34
N HIS A 162 -0.66 -11.11 -1.59
CA HIS A 162 -0.58 -10.24 -2.75
C HIS A 162 -1.93 -9.71 -3.25
N ALA A 163 -3.03 -9.86 -2.50
CA ALA A 163 -4.31 -9.35 -2.95
C ALA A 163 -4.29 -7.80 -3.07
N PRO A 164 -4.90 -7.20 -4.11
CA PRO A 164 -5.61 -7.85 -5.23
C PRO A 164 -4.72 -8.11 -6.46
N PHE A 165 -3.42 -7.79 -6.38
CA PHE A 165 -2.46 -7.89 -7.48
C PHE A 165 -2.15 -9.34 -7.90
N GLY A 166 -2.25 -10.30 -6.97
CA GLY A 166 -1.90 -11.71 -7.16
C GLY A 166 -0.39 -12.00 -7.26
N ARG A 167 0.43 -10.95 -7.37
CA ARG A 167 1.90 -10.97 -7.39
C ARG A 167 2.43 -9.63 -6.88
N ILE A 168 3.72 -9.57 -6.54
CA ILE A 168 4.40 -8.31 -6.25
C ILE A 168 4.69 -7.59 -7.58
N PRO A 169 4.11 -6.41 -7.83
CA PRO A 169 4.33 -5.67 -9.07
C PRO A 169 5.67 -4.89 -9.04
N HIS A 170 6.64 -5.31 -9.86
CA HIS A 170 7.96 -4.68 -9.93
C HIS A 170 8.04 -3.52 -10.95
N SER A 171 7.07 -3.44 -11.86
CA SER A 171 7.00 -2.42 -12.91
C SER A 171 5.56 -1.97 -13.19
N LYS A 172 5.41 -0.87 -13.95
CA LYS A 172 4.11 -0.41 -14.44
C LYS A 172 3.45 -1.47 -15.34
N GLU A 173 4.25 -2.20 -16.11
CA GLU A 173 3.83 -3.27 -17.00
C GLU A 173 3.28 -4.46 -16.18
N ASP A 174 3.97 -4.88 -15.12
CA ASP A 174 3.51 -5.94 -14.21
C ASP A 174 2.18 -5.57 -13.56
N ALA A 175 2.04 -4.33 -13.12
CA ALA A 175 0.79 -3.84 -12.55
C ALA A 175 -0.35 -3.79 -13.58
N LYS A 176 -0.08 -3.47 -14.86
CA LYS A 176 -1.08 -3.58 -15.94
C LYS A 176 -1.52 -5.04 -16.14
N PHE A 177 -0.58 -5.98 -16.09
CA PHE A 177 -0.89 -7.41 -16.19
C PHE A 177 -1.74 -7.88 -14.99
N ALA A 178 -1.35 -7.52 -13.77
CA ALA A 178 -2.14 -7.78 -12.56
C ALA A 178 -3.56 -7.21 -12.66
N TYR A 179 -3.71 -5.97 -13.17
CA TYR A 179 -5.02 -5.35 -13.34
C TYR A 179 -5.89 -6.12 -14.34
N ARG A 180 -5.32 -6.48 -15.49
CA ARG A 180 -6.04 -7.24 -16.52
C ARG A 180 -6.46 -8.61 -16.00
N ASP A 181 -5.58 -9.30 -15.29
CA ASP A 181 -5.86 -10.62 -14.73
C ASP A 181 -6.97 -10.55 -13.67
N TYR A 182 -6.93 -9.54 -12.79
CA TYR A 182 -7.99 -9.28 -11.81
C TYR A 182 -9.34 -9.04 -12.48
N MET A 183 -9.40 -8.16 -13.48
CA MET A 183 -10.65 -7.82 -14.18
C MET A 183 -11.22 -8.99 -15.02
N ASN A 184 -10.37 -9.93 -15.45
CA ASN A 184 -10.81 -11.10 -16.19
C ASN A 184 -11.16 -12.29 -15.29
N LYS A 185 -10.95 -12.19 -13.97
CA LYS A 185 -11.21 -13.30 -13.03
C LYS A 185 -12.66 -13.77 -13.11
N ASP A 186 -13.62 -12.84 -13.14
CA ASP A 186 -15.05 -13.16 -13.19
C ASP A 186 -15.49 -13.75 -14.53
N ARG A 187 -14.79 -13.45 -15.63
CA ARG A 187 -15.08 -14.04 -16.95
C ARG A 187 -14.74 -15.53 -17.00
N TYR A 188 -13.77 -15.98 -16.22
CA TYR A 188 -13.40 -17.39 -16.18
C TYR A 188 -14.40 -18.19 -15.35
N TYR A 189 -14.88 -17.64 -14.23
CA TYR A 189 -15.88 -18.29 -13.38
C TYR A 189 -17.32 -18.18 -13.89
N ALA A 190 -17.62 -17.23 -14.78
CA ALA A 190 -18.94 -17.13 -15.44
C ALA A 190 -19.11 -18.11 -16.62
N ASN A 191 -18.05 -18.80 -17.03
CA ASN A 191 -18.05 -19.82 -18.10
C ASN A 191 -17.86 -21.25 -17.55
N LEU A 192 -17.95 -21.42 -16.23
CA LEU A 192 -18.05 -22.70 -15.53
C LEU A 192 -19.46 -22.84 -14.94
#